data_AF-A0A3B6LMF3-F1
#
_entry.id   AF-A0A3B6LMF3-F1
#
_cell.length_a   1.000
_cell.length_b   1.000
_cell.length_c   1.000
_cell.angle_alpha   90.00
_cell.angle_beta   90.00
_cell.angle_gamma   90.00
#
_symmetry.space_group_name_H-M   'P 1'
#
loop_
_entity.id
_entity.type
_entity.pdbx_description
1 polymer ?
#
loop_
_entity_poly.entity_id
_entity_poly.type
_entity_poly.pdbx_seq_one_letter_code
_entity_poly.pdbx_strand_id
1 'polypeptide(L)'
;MTPHHRKLHVPVPSLATATLLLLPLALLAAVLVAVYHNEFALQSYLARPTCPSNASDTSLTGRHVAVRVAPDFRLLIGVLTLPGLYERRHLMRTVYALQQPNLTAHVDVRFVFCRLASEEQRVLVALEAMQHGDVVELDCPENMDNGKTHAYLSSVPALFGDRAYDFVMKTDDDTFFRLPQLVESLNRAPREDLYYGCMVPCDVVRVQENEYMSGMGYVISWDLVEWIVAAADQIRNHTVGPEDRLVSSWFRGAGKGKNRVDTKPAMYGFPDRADHCAHELVPDTIAVHKLKNNGRWATTLKYFNFTAGLQPSKFYRMDR
;
A
#
# COMPACT_ATOMS: atom_id res chain seq x y z
N MET A 1 50.49 42.34 -47.96
CA MET A 1 49.80 43.23 -47.01
C MET A 1 48.93 42.36 -46.10
N THR A 2 49.06 42.59 -44.80
CA THR A 2 48.71 41.75 -43.65
C THR A 2 47.21 41.61 -43.36
N PRO A 3 46.75 40.49 -42.75
CA PRO A 3 45.38 40.37 -42.26
C PRO A 3 45.25 40.91 -40.82
N HIS A 4 44.26 41.76 -40.58
CA HIS A 4 43.90 42.26 -39.24
C HIS A 4 42.99 41.27 -38.52
N HIS A 5 43.50 40.61 -37.47
CA HIS A 5 42.67 39.91 -36.49
C HIS A 5 42.07 40.89 -35.48
N ARG A 6 40.73 40.92 -35.41
CA ARG A 6 39.97 41.68 -34.39
C ARG A 6 39.76 40.77 -33.17
N LYS A 7 40.44 41.05 -32.05
CA LYS A 7 40.22 40.35 -30.77
C LYS A 7 38.91 40.81 -30.13
N LEU A 8 38.00 39.89 -29.80
CA LEU A 8 36.86 40.17 -28.93
C LEU A 8 37.34 40.29 -27.48
N HIS A 9 37.03 41.42 -26.84
CA HIS A 9 37.23 41.62 -25.40
C HIS A 9 36.01 41.05 -24.65
N VAL A 10 36.22 40.01 -23.83
CA VAL A 10 35.24 39.58 -22.83
C VAL A 10 35.42 40.46 -21.58
N PRO A 11 34.36 41.07 -21.02
CA PRO A 11 34.49 41.88 -19.82
C PRO A 11 34.77 40.98 -18.61
N VAL A 12 35.81 41.29 -17.85
CA VAL A 12 36.06 40.68 -16.55
C VAL A 12 35.02 41.25 -15.57
N PRO A 13 34.22 40.42 -14.87
CA PRO A 13 33.23 40.91 -13.92
C PRO A 13 33.93 41.69 -12.79
N SER A 14 33.34 42.81 -12.38
CA SER A 14 33.89 43.61 -11.28
C SER A 14 33.81 42.84 -9.97
N LEU A 15 34.72 43.15 -9.03
CA LEU A 15 34.76 42.52 -7.70
C LEU A 15 33.39 42.50 -7.00
N ALA A 16 32.55 43.51 -7.25
CA ALA A 16 31.21 43.65 -6.69
C ALA A 16 30.20 42.62 -7.22
N THR A 17 30.34 42.16 -8.47
CA THR A 17 29.48 41.12 -9.05
C THR A 17 29.85 39.72 -8.60
N ALA A 18 31.14 39.46 -8.34
CA ALA A 18 31.60 38.19 -7.78
C ALA A 18 31.18 38.03 -6.32
N THR A 19 31.22 39.10 -5.52
CA THR A 19 30.76 39.06 -4.12
C THR A 19 29.24 38.88 -4.00
N LEU A 20 28.44 39.46 -4.89
CA LEU A 20 26.97 39.29 -4.87
C LEU A 20 26.52 37.84 -5.14
N LEU A 21 27.32 37.06 -5.89
CA LEU A 21 27.03 35.66 -6.22
C LEU A 21 27.59 34.68 -5.18
N LEU A 22 28.78 34.97 -4.62
CA LEU A 22 29.47 34.03 -3.73
C LEU A 22 28.97 34.10 -2.28
N LEU A 23 28.50 35.27 -1.81
CA LEU A 23 27.98 35.41 -0.45
C LEU A 23 26.76 34.51 -0.16
N PRO A 24 25.71 34.47 -1.01
CA PRO A 24 24.55 33.62 -0.74
C PRO A 24 24.89 32.12 -0.83
N LEU A 25 25.82 31.72 -1.70
CA LEU A 25 26.31 30.33 -1.77
C LEU A 25 27.10 29.94 -0.51
N ALA A 26 27.95 30.84 0.00
CA ALA A 26 28.68 30.62 1.24
C ALA A 26 27.75 30.55 2.47
N LEU A 27 26.71 31.40 2.50
CA LEU A 27 25.67 31.38 3.53
C LEU A 27 24.85 30.07 3.48
N LEU A 28 24.48 29.63 2.28
CA LEU A 28 23.79 28.34 2.10
C LEU A 28 24.65 27.17 2.56
N ALA A 29 25.94 27.15 2.20
CA ALA A 29 26.88 26.12 2.66
C ALA A 29 27.03 26.12 4.18
N ALA A 30 27.11 27.30 4.82
CA ALA A 30 27.18 27.42 6.27
C ALA A 30 25.91 26.90 6.97
N VAL A 31 24.72 27.19 6.41
CA VAL A 31 23.46 26.64 6.91
C VAL A 31 23.40 25.13 6.76
N LEU A 32 23.83 24.58 5.62
CA LEU A 32 23.88 23.14 5.40
C LEU A 32 24.80 22.44 6.39
N VAL A 33 25.99 22.98 6.65
CA VAL A 33 26.93 22.42 7.64
C VAL A 33 26.42 22.55 9.07
N ALA A 34 25.74 23.65 9.42
CA ALA A 34 25.21 23.85 10.77
C ALA A 34 23.97 22.98 11.07
N VAL A 35 23.08 22.81 10.09
CA VAL A 35 21.82 22.04 10.25
C VAL A 35 22.07 20.53 10.07
N TYR A 36 22.95 20.14 9.15
CA TYR A 36 23.22 18.73 8.79
C TYR A 36 24.62 18.26 9.23
N HIS A 37 25.16 18.83 10.31
CA HIS A 37 26.52 18.51 10.79
C HIS A 37 26.76 16.99 10.98
N ASN A 38 25.71 16.22 11.29
CA ASN A 38 25.81 14.79 11.60
C ASN A 38 25.55 13.84 10.42
N GLU A 39 25.14 14.34 9.24
CA GLU A 39 24.87 13.50 8.05
C GLU A 39 26.15 13.07 7.30
N PHE A 40 27.31 13.71 7.57
CA PHE A 40 28.59 13.35 6.96
C PHE A 40 29.46 12.41 7.81
N ALA A 41 28.96 11.97 8.96
CA ALA A 41 29.64 11.01 9.84
C ALA A 41 29.05 9.59 9.70
N LEU A 42 29.05 9.04 8.48
CA LEU A 42 28.60 7.65 8.26
C LEU A 42 29.51 6.88 7.31
N GLN A 43 30.81 6.92 7.58
CA GLN A 43 31.77 5.94 7.07
C GLN A 43 32.82 5.64 8.13
N SER A 44 32.55 4.66 9.00
CA SER A 44 33.57 3.81 9.66
C SER A 44 32.99 2.91 10.76
N TYR A 45 32.00 2.06 10.43
CA TYR A 45 31.68 0.89 11.26
C TYR A 45 31.42 -0.39 10.47
N LEU A 46 31.86 -0.45 9.21
CA LEU A 46 31.94 -1.72 8.47
C LEU A 46 33.37 -2.26 8.52
N ALA A 47 33.78 -2.61 9.73
CA ALA A 47 34.91 -3.51 9.93
C ALA A 47 34.52 -4.51 11.00
N ARG A 48 33.94 -5.64 10.57
CA ARG A 48 34.01 -6.87 11.36
C ARG A 48 34.36 -8.06 10.48
N PRO A 49 35.26 -8.93 10.99
CA PRO A 49 35.83 -10.02 10.23
C PRO A 49 34.85 -11.18 10.11
N THR A 50 34.98 -11.91 9.01
CA THR A 50 34.41 -13.22 8.75
C THR A 50 34.87 -14.25 9.78
N CYS A 51 33.95 -15.09 10.28
CA CYS A 51 34.28 -16.42 10.79
C CYS A 51 33.28 -17.45 10.21
N PRO A 52 33.73 -18.66 9.81
CA PRO A 52 32.92 -19.63 9.11
C PRO A 52 32.40 -20.78 10.00
N SER A 53 31.53 -21.58 9.38
CA SER A 53 31.31 -23.04 9.54
C SER A 53 30.14 -23.56 10.40
N ASN A 54 29.27 -24.30 9.69
CA ASN A 54 28.56 -25.54 10.00
C ASN A 54 28.30 -25.89 11.47
N ALA A 55 27.01 -25.96 11.82
CA ALA A 55 26.50 -26.92 12.80
C ALA A 55 25.21 -27.54 12.26
N SER A 56 25.31 -28.78 11.80
CA SER A 56 24.18 -29.67 11.59
C SER A 56 23.63 -30.04 12.97
N ASP A 57 22.44 -29.57 13.32
CA ASP A 57 21.79 -30.00 14.55
C ASP A 57 20.56 -30.84 14.21
N THR A 58 20.69 -32.13 14.51
CA THR A 58 19.67 -33.14 14.26
C THR A 58 18.81 -33.22 15.52
N SER A 59 17.72 -32.45 15.58
CA SER A 59 16.75 -32.57 16.67
C SER A 59 15.56 -33.43 16.23
N LEU A 60 15.61 -34.69 16.63
CA LEU A 60 14.47 -35.60 16.72
C LEU A 60 13.73 -35.29 18.02
N THR A 61 12.53 -34.70 17.95
CA THR A 61 11.47 -34.91 18.96
C THR A 61 10.11 -34.40 18.45
N GLY A 62 9.10 -35.27 18.52
CA GLY A 62 7.68 -34.91 18.55
C GLY A 62 7.09 -34.36 17.25
N ARG A 63 6.80 -35.23 16.27
CA ARG A 63 5.87 -34.91 15.19
C ARG A 63 4.46 -34.83 15.77
N HIS A 64 4.14 -33.74 16.45
CA HIS A 64 2.76 -33.28 16.54
C HIS A 64 2.32 -33.07 15.09
N VAL A 65 1.53 -34.01 14.57
CA VAL A 65 0.81 -33.80 13.33
C VAL A 65 -0.19 -32.70 13.63
N ALA A 66 0.24 -31.45 13.52
CA ALA A 66 -0.67 -30.33 13.44
C ALA A 66 -1.55 -30.61 12.22
N VAL A 67 -2.79 -31.05 12.49
CA VAL A 67 -3.80 -31.20 11.46
C VAL A 67 -3.99 -29.80 10.89
N ARG A 68 -3.40 -29.55 9.72
CA ARG A 68 -3.59 -28.29 9.00
C ARG A 68 -5.00 -28.33 8.46
N VAL A 69 -5.94 -27.76 9.21
CA VAL A 69 -7.28 -27.47 8.73
C VAL A 69 -7.12 -26.56 7.52
N ALA A 70 -7.71 -26.95 6.39
CA ALA A 70 -7.70 -26.12 5.20
C ALA A 70 -8.44 -24.80 5.50
N PRO A 71 -7.96 -23.65 4.98
CA PRO A 71 -8.65 -22.39 5.19
C PRO A 71 -10.03 -22.40 4.53
N ASP A 72 -11.00 -21.66 5.09
CA ASP A 72 -12.36 -21.53 4.54
C ASP A 72 -12.35 -20.94 3.11
N PHE A 73 -11.39 -20.04 2.87
CA PHE A 73 -11.09 -19.43 1.58
C PHE A 73 -9.72 -18.74 1.64
N ARG A 74 -9.24 -18.27 0.49
CA ARG A 74 -7.99 -17.53 0.32
C ARG A 74 -8.28 -16.13 -0.22
N LEU A 75 -7.75 -15.11 0.44
CA LEU A 75 -7.90 -13.71 0.10
C LEU A 75 -6.54 -13.08 -0.19
N LEU A 76 -6.42 -12.41 -1.34
CA LEU A 76 -5.31 -11.51 -1.65
C LEU A 76 -5.72 -10.06 -1.41
N ILE A 77 -5.05 -9.36 -0.50
CA ILE A 77 -5.19 -7.91 -0.29
C ILE A 77 -4.03 -7.20 -0.98
N GLY A 78 -4.32 -6.57 -2.13
CA GLY A 78 -3.41 -5.66 -2.80
C GLY A 78 -3.58 -4.24 -2.28
N VAL A 79 -2.58 -3.76 -1.56
CA VAL A 79 -2.50 -2.38 -1.08
C VAL A 79 -1.76 -1.55 -2.13
N LEU A 80 -2.49 -0.71 -2.87
CA LEU A 80 -1.87 0.25 -3.78
C LEU A 80 -1.19 1.34 -2.95
N THR A 81 0.11 1.51 -3.17
CA THR A 81 0.96 2.46 -2.42
C THR A 81 2.04 3.04 -3.33
N LEU A 82 2.93 3.88 -2.81
CA LEU A 82 4.05 4.46 -3.56
C LEU A 82 5.38 3.87 -3.08
N PRO A 83 6.39 3.73 -3.97
CA PRO A 83 7.70 3.17 -3.59
C PRO A 83 8.33 3.83 -2.36
N GLY A 84 8.20 5.16 -2.22
CA GLY A 84 8.78 5.92 -1.10
C GLY A 84 8.07 5.77 0.26
N LEU A 85 6.90 5.12 0.33
CA LEU A 85 6.09 5.05 1.56
C LEU A 85 6.44 3.85 2.47
N TYR A 86 7.73 3.69 2.77
CA TYR A 86 8.25 2.56 3.56
C TYR A 86 7.64 2.48 4.97
N GLU A 87 7.60 3.62 5.69
CA GLU A 87 7.04 3.67 7.05
C GLU A 87 5.58 3.25 7.09
N ARG A 88 4.80 3.67 6.07
CA ARG A 88 3.38 3.30 5.97
C ARG A 88 3.24 1.80 5.77
N ARG A 89 3.97 1.21 4.82
CA ARG A 89 3.95 -0.24 4.59
C ARG A 89 4.39 -1.01 5.83
N HIS A 90 5.43 -0.56 6.52
CA HIS A 90 5.91 -1.20 7.74
C HIS A 90 4.87 -1.17 8.88
N LEU A 91 4.17 -0.04 9.07
CA LEU A 91 3.04 0.04 10.01
C LEU A 91 1.95 -0.95 9.63
N MET A 92 1.53 -0.99 8.36
CA MET A 92 0.48 -1.90 7.89
C MET A 92 0.88 -3.37 8.07
N ARG A 93 2.13 -3.75 7.75
CA ARG A 93 2.67 -5.09 8.04
C ARG A 93 2.50 -5.47 9.50
N THR A 94 2.90 -4.57 10.39
CA THR A 94 2.81 -4.79 11.85
C THR A 94 1.35 -5.01 12.26
N VAL A 95 0.45 -4.12 11.81
CA VAL A 95 -0.97 -4.17 12.14
C VAL A 95 -1.66 -5.43 11.60
N TYR A 96 -1.33 -5.85 10.38
CA TYR A 96 -1.92 -7.07 9.81
C TYR A 96 -1.33 -8.33 10.45
N ALA A 97 -0.01 -8.39 10.69
CA ALA A 97 0.64 -9.53 11.34
C ALA A 97 0.04 -9.83 12.73
N LEU A 98 -0.33 -8.80 13.50
CA LEU A 98 -0.98 -8.97 14.80
C LEU A 98 -2.37 -9.61 14.74
N GLN A 99 -3.03 -9.60 13.57
CA GLN A 99 -4.38 -10.15 13.38
C GLN A 99 -4.38 -11.57 12.77
N GLN A 100 -3.29 -11.96 12.09
CA GLN A 100 -3.18 -13.21 11.34
C GLN A 100 -3.43 -14.50 12.17
N PRO A 101 -2.93 -14.66 13.42
CA PRO A 101 -3.03 -15.95 14.12
C PRO A 101 -4.45 -16.47 14.39
N ASN A 102 -5.48 -15.61 14.28
CA ASN A 102 -6.86 -15.92 14.66
C ASN A 102 -7.83 -15.99 13.46
N LEU A 103 -7.33 -16.11 12.23
CA LEU A 103 -8.18 -16.12 11.03
C LEU A 103 -8.55 -17.55 10.60
N THR A 104 -9.80 -17.74 10.15
CA THR A 104 -10.25 -19.00 9.53
C THR A 104 -9.93 -19.09 8.04
N ALA A 105 -9.61 -17.96 7.42
CA ALA A 105 -9.20 -17.84 6.03
C ALA A 105 -7.70 -17.56 5.91
N HIS A 106 -7.12 -17.90 4.76
CA HIS A 106 -5.75 -17.52 4.43
C HIS A 106 -5.73 -16.12 3.81
N VAL A 107 -5.05 -15.16 4.45
CA VAL A 107 -5.00 -13.77 3.97
C VAL A 107 -3.56 -13.38 3.65
N ASP A 108 -3.28 -13.14 2.37
CA ASP A 108 -2.03 -12.53 1.91
C ASP A 108 -2.22 -11.01 1.78
N VAL A 109 -1.28 -10.23 2.31
CA VAL A 109 -1.23 -8.77 2.08
C VAL A 109 0.01 -8.48 1.24
N ARG A 110 -0.18 -7.78 0.11
CA ARG A 110 0.89 -7.40 -0.81
C ARG A 110 0.85 -5.90 -1.09
N PHE A 111 2.01 -5.27 -1.11
CA PHE A 111 2.14 -3.84 -1.38
C PHE A 111 2.50 -3.63 -2.84
N VAL A 112 1.64 -2.92 -3.55
CA VAL A 112 1.65 -2.86 -5.01
C VAL A 112 1.95 -1.44 -5.47
N PHE A 113 2.98 -1.31 -6.29
CA PHE A 113 3.35 -0.08 -6.98
C PHE A 113 3.79 -0.40 -8.41
N CYS A 114 3.81 0.62 -9.25
CA CYS A 114 4.32 0.53 -10.62
C CYS A 114 5.85 0.66 -10.62
N ARG A 115 6.45 0.82 -11.82
CA ARG A 115 7.90 0.81 -12.02
C ARG A 115 8.65 1.79 -11.12
N LEU A 116 9.76 1.31 -10.57
CA LEU A 116 10.69 2.12 -9.77
C LEU A 116 11.43 3.14 -10.65
N ALA A 117 11.30 4.42 -10.30
CA ALA A 117 11.76 5.53 -11.13
C ALA A 117 13.23 5.89 -10.88
N SER A 118 13.73 5.73 -9.66
CA SER A 118 15.10 6.10 -9.27
C SER A 118 15.95 4.89 -8.86
N GLU A 119 17.28 5.03 -8.93
CA GLU A 119 18.23 4.04 -8.41
C GLU A 119 18.06 3.84 -6.90
N GLU A 120 17.84 4.93 -6.16
CA GLU A 120 17.55 4.90 -4.73
C GLU A 120 16.33 4.02 -4.42
N GLN A 121 15.23 4.19 -5.17
CA GLN A 121 14.05 3.34 -5.01
C GLN A 121 14.37 1.87 -5.30
N ARG A 122 15.14 1.58 -6.35
CA ARG A 122 15.53 0.19 -6.69
C ARG A 122 16.32 -0.48 -5.58
N VAL A 123 17.28 0.22 -4.98
CA VAL A 123 18.10 -0.33 -3.89
C VAL A 123 17.24 -0.51 -2.63
N LEU A 124 16.51 0.51 -2.20
CA LEU A 124 15.76 0.48 -0.95
C LEU A 124 14.57 -0.48 -1.00
N VAL A 125 13.82 -0.50 -2.10
CA VAL A 125 12.73 -1.47 -2.31
C VAL A 125 13.28 -2.88 -2.44
N ALA A 126 14.46 -3.10 -3.05
CA ALA A 126 15.06 -4.43 -3.08
C ALA A 126 15.39 -4.95 -1.68
N LEU A 127 15.92 -4.10 -0.79
CA LEU A 127 16.15 -4.47 0.63
C LEU A 127 14.84 -4.84 1.33
N GLU A 128 13.78 -4.06 1.12
CA GLU A 128 12.46 -4.35 1.65
C GLU A 128 11.90 -5.68 1.11
N ALA A 129 12.05 -5.92 -0.20
CA ALA A 129 11.64 -7.15 -0.87
C ALA A 129 12.36 -8.38 -0.34
N MET A 130 13.68 -8.27 -0.12
CA MET A 130 14.49 -9.36 0.45
C MET A 130 14.04 -9.72 1.87
N GLN A 131 13.66 -8.72 2.67
CA GLN A 131 13.28 -8.94 4.06
C GLN A 131 11.84 -9.45 4.22
N HIS A 132 10.90 -8.92 3.43
CA HIS A 132 9.48 -9.15 3.64
C HIS A 132 8.82 -10.01 2.57
N GLY A 133 9.35 -10.03 1.35
CA GLY A 133 8.83 -10.82 0.24
C GLY A 133 7.41 -10.46 -0.19
N ASP A 134 6.89 -9.29 0.20
CA ASP A 134 5.48 -8.90 0.05
C ASP A 134 5.25 -7.66 -0.84
N VAL A 135 6.30 -7.17 -1.49
CA VAL A 135 6.20 -6.07 -2.48
C VAL A 135 5.96 -6.63 -3.88
N VAL A 136 5.18 -5.91 -4.68
CA VAL A 136 4.88 -6.23 -6.08
C VAL A 136 5.12 -4.98 -6.91
N GLU A 137 6.13 -5.05 -7.78
CA GLU A 137 6.36 -4.04 -8.82
C GLU A 137 5.61 -4.45 -10.10
N LEU A 138 4.76 -3.57 -10.60
CA LEU A 138 4.02 -3.74 -11.85
C LEU A 138 4.71 -3.00 -13.00
N ASP A 139 4.63 -3.56 -14.21
CA ASP A 139 5.14 -2.90 -15.41
C ASP A 139 4.19 -1.81 -15.95
N CYS A 140 4.05 -0.73 -15.17
CA CYS A 140 3.30 0.47 -15.51
C CYS A 140 4.08 1.72 -15.09
N PRO A 141 3.75 2.91 -15.62
CA PRO A 141 4.18 4.17 -15.01
C PRO A 141 3.45 4.39 -13.68
N GLU A 142 4.14 4.87 -12.63
CA GLU A 142 3.49 5.14 -11.34
C GLU A 142 2.44 6.24 -11.44
N ASN A 143 1.24 5.96 -10.92
CA ASN A 143 0.05 6.79 -11.06
C ASN A 143 -1.03 6.41 -10.05
N MET A 144 -2.00 7.31 -9.87
CA MET A 144 -3.25 7.01 -9.16
C MET A 144 -4.35 6.61 -10.15
N ASP A 145 -4.66 7.52 -11.09
CA ASP A 145 -5.87 7.45 -11.94
C ASP A 145 -5.59 7.05 -13.40
N ASN A 146 -4.38 6.57 -13.72
CA ASN A 146 -3.94 6.22 -15.08
C ASN A 146 -3.69 4.72 -15.23
N GLY A 147 -4.60 3.89 -14.71
CA GLY A 147 -4.64 2.46 -15.01
C GLY A 147 -3.87 1.55 -14.05
N LYS A 148 -3.32 2.06 -12.93
CA LYS A 148 -2.66 1.20 -11.92
C LYS A 148 -3.56 0.09 -11.39
N THR A 149 -4.84 0.40 -11.12
CA THR A 149 -5.84 -0.59 -10.70
C THR A 149 -6.07 -1.68 -11.73
N HIS A 150 -6.18 -1.31 -13.01
CA HIS A 150 -6.27 -2.28 -14.10
C HIS A 150 -5.02 -3.15 -14.17
N ALA A 151 -3.83 -2.54 -14.12
CA ALA A 151 -2.55 -3.25 -14.16
C ALA A 151 -2.41 -4.24 -12.99
N TYR A 152 -2.82 -3.85 -11.79
CA TYR A 152 -2.85 -4.74 -10.63
C TYR A 152 -3.77 -5.93 -10.88
N LEU A 153 -5.07 -5.68 -11.10
CA LEU A 153 -6.06 -6.76 -11.22
C LEU A 153 -5.75 -7.71 -12.38
N SER A 154 -5.29 -7.20 -13.53
CA SER A 154 -4.91 -8.03 -14.67
C SER A 154 -3.63 -8.84 -14.47
N SER A 155 -2.72 -8.40 -13.61
CA SER A 155 -1.46 -9.12 -13.33
C SER A 155 -1.63 -10.31 -12.36
N VAL A 156 -2.67 -10.31 -11.52
CA VAL A 156 -2.83 -11.27 -10.41
C VAL A 156 -2.74 -12.73 -10.86
N PRO A 157 -3.49 -13.20 -11.88
CA PRO A 157 -3.41 -14.60 -12.30
C PRO A 157 -2.02 -15.02 -12.78
N ALA A 158 -1.30 -14.13 -13.47
CA ALA A 158 0.05 -14.42 -13.95
C ALA A 158 1.08 -14.45 -12.81
N LEU A 159 0.93 -13.61 -11.80
CA LEU A 159 1.85 -13.51 -10.67
C LEU A 159 1.72 -14.65 -9.66
N PHE A 160 0.49 -15.11 -9.40
CA PHE A 160 0.21 -16.05 -8.32
C PHE A 160 -0.25 -17.43 -8.80
N GLY A 161 -0.53 -17.57 -10.10
CA GLY A 161 -1.04 -18.80 -10.69
C GLY A 161 -2.57 -18.87 -10.69
N ASP A 162 -3.07 -19.82 -11.47
CA ASP A 162 -4.50 -20.02 -11.64
C ASP A 162 -5.18 -20.47 -10.33
N ARG A 163 -6.33 -19.86 -10.03
CA ARG A 163 -7.15 -20.08 -8.83
C ARG A 163 -6.36 -20.06 -7.51
N ALA A 164 -5.33 -19.22 -7.43
CA ALA A 164 -4.52 -19.07 -6.23
C ALA A 164 -5.31 -18.47 -5.04
N TYR A 165 -6.38 -17.73 -5.34
CA TYR A 165 -7.26 -17.08 -4.36
C TYR A 165 -8.73 -17.26 -4.75
N ASP A 166 -9.62 -17.21 -3.76
CA ASP A 166 -11.07 -17.12 -3.97
C ASP A 166 -11.49 -15.66 -4.18
N PHE A 167 -10.80 -14.75 -3.48
CA PHE A 167 -11.08 -13.32 -3.50
C PHE A 167 -9.81 -12.49 -3.70
N VAL A 168 -9.95 -11.41 -4.46
CA VAL A 168 -8.91 -10.41 -4.69
C VAL A 168 -9.44 -9.05 -4.30
N MET A 169 -8.67 -8.34 -3.49
CA MET A 169 -9.01 -7.04 -2.96
C MET A 169 -8.04 -5.99 -3.47
N LYS A 170 -8.57 -4.81 -3.79
CA LYS A 170 -7.82 -3.55 -3.91
C LYS A 170 -8.13 -2.69 -2.70
N THR A 171 -7.12 -2.05 -2.14
CA THR A 171 -7.27 -0.94 -1.18
C THR A 171 -6.11 0.04 -1.27
N ASP A 172 -6.24 1.18 -0.60
CA ASP A 172 -5.22 2.20 -0.49
C ASP A 172 -4.43 2.04 0.82
N ASP A 173 -3.23 2.60 0.86
CA ASP A 173 -2.34 2.55 2.02
C ASP A 173 -2.76 3.42 3.21
N ASP A 174 -3.89 4.12 3.12
CA ASP A 174 -4.50 4.88 4.20
C ASP A 174 -5.85 4.31 4.66
N THR A 175 -6.12 3.04 4.32
CA THR A 175 -7.25 2.28 4.86
C THR A 175 -6.79 1.17 5.79
N PHE A 176 -7.36 1.15 6.99
CA PHE A 176 -7.18 0.08 7.95
C PHE A 176 -8.33 -0.93 7.85
N PHE A 177 -7.99 -2.22 7.74
CA PHE A 177 -8.96 -3.32 7.82
C PHE A 177 -8.80 -4.13 9.10
N ARG A 178 -9.93 -4.45 9.72
CA ARG A 178 -10.01 -5.46 10.77
C ARG A 178 -10.23 -6.83 10.11
N LEU A 179 -9.15 -7.60 10.00
CA LEU A 179 -9.13 -8.87 9.27
C LEU A 179 -10.17 -9.88 9.79
N PRO A 180 -10.40 -10.05 11.12
CA PRO A 180 -11.42 -10.97 11.59
C PRO A 180 -12.83 -10.61 11.09
N GLN A 181 -13.22 -9.33 11.17
CA GLN A 181 -14.51 -8.84 10.70
C GLN A 181 -14.65 -8.94 9.18
N LEU A 182 -13.57 -8.61 8.44
CA LEU A 182 -13.54 -8.77 6.99
C LEU A 182 -13.72 -10.24 6.59
N VAL A 183 -12.99 -11.16 7.23
CA VAL A 183 -13.06 -12.59 6.95
C VAL A 183 -14.44 -13.16 7.27
N GLU A 184 -15.01 -12.82 8.43
CA GLU A 184 -16.35 -13.27 8.83
C GLU A 184 -17.44 -12.79 7.86
N SER A 185 -17.31 -11.55 7.36
CA SER A 185 -18.22 -10.99 6.36
C SER A 185 -18.08 -11.70 5.01
N LEU A 186 -16.85 -11.86 4.51
CA LEU A 186 -16.57 -12.55 3.25
C LEU A 186 -16.91 -14.04 3.29
N ASN A 187 -16.89 -14.68 4.46
CA ASN A 187 -17.26 -16.08 4.57
C ASN A 187 -18.74 -16.32 4.19
N ARG A 188 -19.58 -15.30 4.36
CA ARG A 188 -21.01 -15.31 3.99
C ARG A 188 -21.27 -14.76 2.58
N ALA A 189 -20.25 -14.23 1.91
CA ALA A 189 -20.38 -13.64 0.59
C ALA A 189 -20.35 -14.71 -0.53
N PRO A 190 -21.07 -14.49 -1.64
CA PRO A 190 -20.97 -15.32 -2.83
C PRO A 190 -19.52 -15.49 -3.30
N ARG A 191 -19.17 -16.69 -3.77
CA ARG A 191 -17.82 -17.00 -4.30
C ARG A 191 -17.65 -16.65 -5.77
N GLU A 192 -18.73 -16.32 -6.47
CA GLU A 192 -18.76 -15.99 -7.89
C GLU A 192 -19.50 -14.67 -8.13
N ASP A 193 -19.10 -13.95 -9.18
CA ASP A 193 -19.67 -12.66 -9.61
C ASP A 193 -19.79 -11.61 -8.48
N LEU A 194 -18.95 -11.73 -7.43
CA LEU A 194 -18.96 -10.91 -6.23
C LEU A 194 -18.32 -9.55 -6.50
N TYR A 195 -19.01 -8.47 -6.15
CA TYR A 195 -18.43 -7.14 -6.03
C TYR A 195 -18.81 -6.56 -4.66
N TYR A 196 -17.84 -6.51 -3.75
CA TYR A 196 -18.04 -6.26 -2.33
C TYR A 196 -17.30 -4.99 -1.91
N GLY A 197 -17.91 -4.13 -1.10
CA GLY A 197 -17.26 -2.94 -0.54
C GLY A 197 -18.26 -1.90 -0.02
N CYS A 198 -17.77 -0.71 0.32
CA CYS A 198 -18.64 0.39 0.73
C CYS A 198 -19.18 1.11 -0.52
N MET A 199 -20.49 1.05 -0.75
CA MET A 199 -21.10 1.61 -1.94
C MET A 199 -21.19 3.14 -1.87
N VAL A 200 -20.87 3.83 -2.96
CA VAL A 200 -21.06 5.29 -3.10
C VAL A 200 -22.37 5.55 -3.86
N PRO A 201 -23.22 6.50 -3.42
CA PRO A 201 -23.00 7.45 -2.32
C PRO A 201 -23.12 6.85 -0.91
N CYS A 202 -22.33 7.36 0.04
CA CYS A 202 -22.20 6.80 1.40
C CYS A 202 -23.37 7.18 2.33
N ASP A 203 -24.05 8.29 2.03
CA ASP A 203 -25.14 8.89 2.79
C ASP A 203 -26.52 8.32 2.41
N VAL A 204 -26.60 7.51 1.36
CA VAL A 204 -27.81 6.82 0.92
C VAL A 204 -27.59 5.30 0.88
N VAL A 205 -28.59 4.57 1.36
CA VAL A 205 -28.54 3.09 1.44
C VAL A 205 -29.15 2.42 0.21
N ARG A 206 -29.91 3.12 -0.66
CA ARG A 206 -30.76 2.45 -1.67
C ARG A 206 -31.09 3.19 -2.98
N VAL A 207 -30.25 4.10 -3.49
CA VAL A 207 -30.66 4.91 -4.65
C VAL A 207 -29.48 5.28 -5.56
N GLN A 208 -29.23 4.55 -6.67
CA GLN A 208 -29.32 5.02 -8.08
C GLN A 208 -28.47 4.23 -9.09
N GLU A 209 -28.83 4.39 -10.38
CA GLU A 209 -27.88 4.23 -11.49
C GLU A 209 -26.65 5.11 -11.22
N ASN A 210 -25.45 4.50 -11.20
CA ASN A 210 -24.12 5.10 -10.90
C ASN A 210 -23.48 4.70 -9.57
N GLU A 211 -24.05 3.73 -8.86
CA GLU A 211 -23.37 3.11 -7.71
C GLU A 211 -22.05 2.39 -8.08
N TYR A 212 -21.04 2.56 -7.23
CA TYR A 212 -19.74 1.90 -7.31
C TYR A 212 -19.20 1.64 -5.90
N MET A 213 -18.29 0.68 -5.74
CA MET A 213 -17.61 0.48 -4.45
C MET A 213 -16.49 1.50 -4.32
N SER A 214 -16.48 2.26 -3.25
CA SER A 214 -15.53 3.35 -2.98
C SER A 214 -14.05 2.91 -3.00
N GLY A 215 -13.16 3.87 -3.29
CA GLY A 215 -11.70 3.70 -3.24
C GLY A 215 -11.13 3.23 -1.88
N MET A 216 -11.92 3.29 -0.80
CA MET A 216 -11.61 2.74 0.53
C MET A 216 -11.13 1.27 0.44
N GLY A 217 -11.71 0.55 -0.50
CA GLY A 217 -11.33 -0.81 -0.82
C GLY A 217 -12.53 -1.63 -1.23
N TYR A 218 -12.30 -2.55 -2.14
CA TYR A 218 -13.31 -3.46 -2.65
C TYR A 218 -12.71 -4.82 -2.95
N VAL A 219 -13.56 -5.83 -2.85
CA VAL A 219 -13.23 -7.23 -3.07
C VAL A 219 -14.01 -7.73 -4.28
N ILE A 220 -13.34 -8.47 -5.16
CA ILE A 220 -13.95 -9.18 -6.27
C ILE A 220 -13.63 -10.67 -6.18
N SER A 221 -14.55 -11.50 -6.66
CA SER A 221 -14.32 -12.94 -6.80
C SER A 221 -13.34 -13.24 -7.93
N TRP A 222 -12.69 -14.41 -7.85
CA TRP A 222 -11.68 -14.84 -8.83
C TRP A 222 -12.19 -14.82 -10.27
N ASP A 223 -13.44 -15.24 -10.53
CA ASP A 223 -14.04 -15.25 -11.87
C ASP A 223 -14.15 -13.85 -12.49
N LEU A 224 -14.29 -12.80 -11.68
CA LEU A 224 -14.23 -11.43 -12.15
C LEU A 224 -12.82 -10.97 -12.48
N VAL A 225 -11.81 -11.46 -11.76
CA VAL A 225 -10.38 -11.22 -12.07
C VAL A 225 -10.04 -11.86 -13.42
N GLU A 226 -10.44 -13.11 -13.62
CA GLU A 226 -10.27 -13.82 -14.90
C GLU A 226 -10.97 -13.09 -16.04
N TRP A 227 -12.19 -12.60 -15.79
CA TRP A 227 -12.91 -11.80 -16.77
C TRP A 227 -12.16 -10.50 -17.13
N ILE A 228 -11.58 -9.77 -16.16
CA ILE A 228 -10.78 -8.57 -16.43
C ILE A 228 -9.62 -8.89 -17.39
N VAL A 229 -8.92 -10.01 -17.16
CA VAL A 229 -7.84 -10.46 -18.05
C VAL A 229 -8.37 -10.78 -19.44
N ALA A 230 -9.45 -11.55 -19.53
CA ALA A 230 -10.05 -11.95 -20.81
C ALA A 230 -10.65 -10.76 -21.59
N ALA A 231 -11.12 -9.73 -20.90
CA ALA A 231 -11.75 -8.54 -21.46
C ALA A 231 -10.77 -7.37 -21.65
N ALA A 232 -9.45 -7.60 -21.61
CA ALA A 232 -8.43 -6.56 -21.70
C ALA A 232 -8.66 -5.58 -22.86
N ASP A 233 -9.02 -6.06 -24.05
CA ASP A 233 -9.31 -5.20 -25.21
C ASP A 233 -10.57 -4.34 -25.04
N GLN A 234 -11.59 -4.83 -24.32
CA GLN A 234 -12.81 -4.08 -24.01
C GLN A 234 -12.53 -2.99 -22.97
N ILE A 235 -11.61 -3.26 -22.03
CA ILE A 235 -11.29 -2.38 -20.91
C ILE A 235 -10.23 -1.34 -21.29
N ARG A 236 -9.33 -1.63 -22.24
CA ARG A 236 -8.11 -0.84 -22.53
C ARG A 236 -8.32 0.66 -22.68
N ASN A 237 -9.43 1.11 -23.26
CA ASN A 237 -9.72 2.52 -23.49
C ASN A 237 -10.47 3.19 -22.32
N HIS A 238 -10.75 2.45 -21.25
CA HIS A 238 -11.53 2.86 -20.09
C HIS A 238 -10.75 2.68 -18.79
N THR A 239 -9.43 2.93 -18.80
CA THR A 239 -8.55 2.78 -17.62
C THR A 239 -8.07 4.10 -17.04
N VAL A 240 -8.53 5.24 -17.56
CA VAL A 240 -8.12 6.59 -17.13
C VAL A 240 -9.28 7.32 -16.47
N GLY A 241 -9.06 7.85 -15.27
CA GLY A 241 -10.05 8.51 -14.43
C GLY A 241 -10.17 7.87 -13.03
N PRO A 242 -11.16 8.29 -12.22
CA PRO A 242 -11.36 7.75 -10.88
C PRO A 242 -11.54 6.24 -10.92
N GLU A 243 -10.58 5.52 -10.34
CA GLU A 243 -10.37 4.09 -10.59
C GLU A 243 -11.52 3.24 -10.06
N ASP A 244 -12.12 3.66 -8.95
CA ASP A 244 -13.25 3.00 -8.31
C ASP A 244 -14.54 3.06 -9.16
N ARG A 245 -14.79 4.19 -9.82
CA ARG A 245 -15.87 4.35 -10.81
C ARG A 245 -15.64 3.52 -12.06
N LEU A 246 -14.38 3.45 -12.52
CA LEU A 246 -14.03 2.69 -13.72
C LEU A 246 -14.31 1.20 -13.55
N VAL A 247 -13.90 0.60 -12.42
CA VAL A 247 -14.16 -0.82 -12.15
C VAL A 247 -15.66 -1.13 -12.15
N SER A 248 -16.49 -0.29 -11.51
CA SER A 248 -17.94 -0.48 -11.54
C SER A 248 -18.52 -0.33 -12.96
N SER A 249 -17.98 0.60 -13.76
CA SER A 249 -18.37 0.79 -15.16
C SER A 249 -18.06 -0.43 -16.03
N TRP A 250 -16.87 -1.03 -15.88
CA TRP A 250 -16.49 -2.25 -16.60
C TRP A 250 -17.47 -3.38 -16.31
N PHE A 251 -17.76 -3.63 -15.04
CA PHE A 251 -18.69 -4.68 -14.64
C PHE A 251 -20.12 -4.41 -15.13
N ARG A 252 -20.60 -3.17 -15.00
CA ARG A 252 -21.94 -2.81 -15.48
C ARG A 252 -22.07 -2.99 -16.99
N GLY A 253 -21.09 -2.49 -17.75
CA GLY A 253 -21.09 -2.60 -19.21
C GLY A 253 -21.06 -4.04 -19.72
N ALA A 254 -20.43 -4.95 -18.96
CA ALA A 254 -20.32 -6.37 -19.31
C ALA A 254 -21.38 -7.27 -18.65
N GLY A 255 -22.28 -6.72 -17.85
CA GLY A 255 -23.25 -7.52 -17.09
C GLY A 255 -22.60 -8.47 -16.08
N LYS A 256 -21.52 -8.02 -15.44
CA LYS A 256 -20.74 -8.71 -14.40
C LYS A 256 -20.89 -8.01 -13.05
N GLY A 257 -20.41 -8.63 -11.98
CA GLY A 257 -20.45 -8.09 -10.61
C GLY A 257 -21.87 -7.85 -10.13
N LYS A 258 -22.79 -8.79 -10.38
CA LYS A 258 -24.21 -8.69 -9.99
C LYS A 258 -24.42 -9.00 -8.52
N ASN A 259 -23.56 -9.82 -7.92
CA ASN A 259 -23.57 -10.07 -6.48
C ASN A 259 -22.92 -8.88 -5.76
N ARG A 260 -23.63 -7.75 -5.72
CA ARG A 260 -23.17 -6.53 -5.06
C ARG A 260 -23.47 -6.59 -3.57
N VAL A 261 -22.43 -6.54 -2.75
CA VAL A 261 -22.54 -6.54 -1.28
C VAL A 261 -22.07 -5.21 -0.74
N ASP A 262 -23.02 -4.39 -0.29
CA ASP A 262 -22.74 -3.12 0.40
C ASP A 262 -22.39 -3.39 1.87
N THR A 263 -21.24 -2.87 2.30
CA THR A 263 -20.71 -3.07 3.65
C THR A 263 -21.11 -1.98 4.63
N LYS A 264 -21.94 -1.01 4.24
CA LYS A 264 -22.42 0.02 5.18
C LYS A 264 -23.18 -0.61 6.36
N PRO A 265 -23.03 -0.09 7.59
CA PRO A 265 -22.14 1.01 8.00
C PRO A 265 -20.75 0.52 8.46
N ALA A 266 -20.34 -0.72 8.17
CA ALA A 266 -19.11 -1.29 8.74
C ALA A 266 -17.81 -0.80 8.06
N MET A 267 -17.88 -0.17 6.89
CA MET A 267 -16.74 0.50 6.25
C MET A 267 -17.05 1.98 6.07
N TYR A 268 -16.23 2.85 6.68
CA TYR A 268 -16.46 4.29 6.70
C TYR A 268 -15.15 5.09 6.81
N GLY A 269 -15.21 6.39 6.53
CA GLY A 269 -14.11 7.32 6.66
C GLY A 269 -13.80 7.61 8.14
N PHE A 270 -12.55 7.88 8.47
CA PHE A 270 -12.17 8.32 9.81
C PHE A 270 -13.04 9.50 10.28
N PRO A 271 -13.50 9.52 11.55
CA PRO A 271 -14.42 10.55 12.04
C PRO A 271 -13.95 11.98 11.74
N ASP A 272 -14.62 12.60 10.76
CA ASP A 272 -14.33 13.94 10.27
C ASP A 272 -15.64 14.56 9.75
N ARG A 273 -16.06 15.69 10.32
CA ARG A 273 -17.37 16.30 10.02
C ARG A 273 -17.51 16.74 8.54
N ALA A 274 -16.39 16.91 7.84
CA ALA A 274 -16.39 17.28 6.42
C ALA A 274 -16.53 16.08 5.48
N ASP A 275 -16.50 14.84 5.99
CA ASP A 275 -16.54 13.63 5.17
C ASP A 275 -17.91 12.96 5.21
N HIS A 276 -18.62 12.96 4.08
CA HIS A 276 -19.93 12.33 3.93
C HIS A 276 -19.91 10.80 4.08
N CYS A 277 -18.73 10.18 3.95
CA CYS A 277 -18.56 8.75 4.18
C CYS A 277 -18.07 8.42 5.59
N ALA A 278 -17.92 9.41 6.48
CA ALA A 278 -17.43 9.21 7.84
C ALA A 278 -18.56 9.17 8.87
N HIS A 279 -18.34 8.36 9.90
CA HIS A 279 -19.08 8.40 11.16
C HIS A 279 -18.14 7.98 12.30
N GLU A 280 -18.64 7.95 13.53
CA GLU A 280 -17.88 7.55 14.71
C GLU A 280 -17.28 6.14 14.60
N LEU A 281 -16.20 5.89 15.35
CA LEU A 281 -15.67 4.53 15.46
C LEU A 281 -16.66 3.64 16.21
N VAL A 282 -16.98 2.47 15.63
CA VAL A 282 -17.96 1.51 16.17
C VAL A 282 -17.36 0.11 16.33
N PRO A 283 -17.89 -0.77 17.20
CA PRO A 283 -17.32 -2.10 17.43
C PRO A 283 -17.40 -3.05 16.22
N ASP A 284 -18.39 -2.87 15.35
CA ASP A 284 -18.65 -3.77 14.21
C ASP A 284 -17.88 -3.37 12.93
N THR A 285 -16.91 -2.46 13.06
CA THR A 285 -16.12 -1.95 11.93
C THR A 285 -15.34 -3.06 11.23
N ILE A 286 -15.46 -3.07 9.89
CA ILE A 286 -14.62 -3.80 8.94
C ILE A 286 -13.44 -2.93 8.50
N ALA A 287 -13.68 -1.66 8.16
CA ALA A 287 -12.61 -0.77 7.68
C ALA A 287 -12.78 0.70 8.07
N VAL A 288 -11.65 1.38 8.26
CA VAL A 288 -11.58 2.84 8.47
C VAL A 288 -10.65 3.45 7.42
N HIS A 289 -11.17 4.31 6.56
CA HIS A 289 -10.43 4.99 5.48
C HIS A 289 -9.97 6.40 5.89
N LYS A 290 -9.13 7.04 5.06
CA LYS A 290 -8.57 8.38 5.26
C LYS A 290 -7.71 8.49 6.51
N LEU A 291 -6.97 7.44 6.85
CA LEU A 291 -5.95 7.46 7.89
C LEU A 291 -4.65 8.10 7.35
N LYS A 292 -4.76 9.36 6.92
CA LYS A 292 -3.71 10.08 6.19
C LYS A 292 -2.45 10.38 7.03
N ASN A 293 -2.53 10.27 8.36
CA ASN A 293 -1.40 10.54 9.26
C ASN A 293 -1.38 9.59 10.47
N ASN A 294 -0.25 9.56 11.17
CA ASN A 294 -0.03 8.66 12.30
C ASN A 294 -0.99 8.91 13.48
N GLY A 295 -1.49 10.15 13.65
CA GLY A 295 -2.48 10.46 14.68
C GLY A 295 -3.83 9.76 14.44
N ARG A 296 -4.31 9.74 13.18
CA ARG A 296 -5.53 9.02 12.80
C ARG A 296 -5.36 7.50 12.96
N TRP A 297 -4.22 6.96 12.56
CA TRP A 297 -3.88 5.55 12.81
C TRP A 297 -3.85 5.22 14.30
N ALA A 298 -3.15 5.99 15.11
CA ALA A 298 -3.05 5.77 16.55
C ALA A 298 -4.42 5.82 17.24
N THR A 299 -5.27 6.79 16.87
CA THR A 299 -6.65 6.90 17.40
C THR A 299 -7.47 5.66 17.06
N THR A 300 -7.39 5.21 15.81
CA THR A 300 -8.13 4.03 15.32
C THR A 300 -7.65 2.75 16.02
N LEU A 301 -6.34 2.52 16.07
CA LEU A 301 -5.75 1.33 16.70
C LEU A 301 -5.99 1.31 18.21
N LYS A 302 -5.99 2.49 18.87
CA LYS A 302 -6.34 2.61 20.28
C LYS A 302 -7.79 2.22 20.54
N TYR A 303 -8.74 2.70 19.72
CA TYR A 303 -10.15 2.35 19.86
C TYR A 303 -10.38 0.83 19.77
N PHE A 304 -9.71 0.16 18.83
CA PHE A 304 -9.80 -1.30 18.67
C PHE A 304 -8.84 -2.10 19.55
N ASN A 305 -8.23 -1.48 20.57
CA ASN A 305 -7.40 -2.14 21.58
C ASN A 305 -6.24 -2.98 21.02
N PHE A 306 -5.60 -2.56 19.92
CA PHE A 306 -4.49 -3.30 19.29
C PHE A 306 -3.26 -3.49 20.19
N THR A 307 -3.12 -2.66 21.23
CA THR A 307 -2.02 -2.72 22.20
C THR A 307 -2.38 -3.48 23.47
N ALA A 308 -3.61 -4.00 23.62
CA ALA A 308 -4.07 -4.64 24.85
C ALA A 308 -3.26 -5.89 25.24
N GLY A 309 -2.69 -6.59 24.26
CA GLY A 309 -1.81 -7.75 24.48
C GLY A 309 -0.40 -7.41 24.97
N LEU A 310 -0.02 -6.13 25.02
CA LEU A 310 1.32 -5.70 25.42
C LEU A 310 1.59 -6.03 26.89
N GLN A 311 2.58 -6.89 27.11
CA GLN A 311 3.01 -7.28 28.44
C GLN A 311 3.88 -6.19 29.07
N PRO A 312 3.90 -6.02 30.40
CA PRO A 312 4.87 -5.13 31.04
C PRO A 312 6.32 -5.60 30.76
N SER A 313 7.23 -4.65 30.57
CA SER A 313 8.64 -4.95 30.31
C SER A 313 9.55 -3.85 30.87
N LYS A 314 10.78 -4.21 31.24
CA LYS A 314 11.81 -3.22 31.61
C LYS A 314 12.32 -2.40 30.43
N PHE A 315 12.06 -2.84 29.20
CA PHE A 315 12.56 -2.21 27.98
C PHE A 315 11.69 -1.04 27.49
N TYR A 316 10.46 -0.90 28.00
CA TYR A 316 9.54 0.17 27.60
C TYR A 316 8.64 0.59 28.75
N ARG A 317 8.25 1.87 28.73
CA ARG A 317 7.27 2.45 29.64
C ARG A 317 6.12 2.98 28.79
N MET A 318 5.08 2.17 28.64
CA MET A 318 3.84 2.56 27.97
C MET A 318 2.75 2.59 29.02
N ASP A 319 2.18 3.75 29.26
CA ASP A 319 1.05 3.89 30.19
C ASP A 319 -0.18 3.21 29.57
N ARG A 320 -0.87 2.38 30.37
CA ARG A 320 -2.11 1.71 29.95
C ARG A 320 -3.30 2.66 30.00
#